data_AF-A0A2V8M4A2-F1
#
_entry.id   AF-A0A2V8M4A2-F1
#
_cell.length_a   1.000
_cell.length_b   1.000
_cell.length_c   1.000
_cell.angle_alpha   90.00
_cell.angle_beta   90.00
_cell.angle_gamma   90.00
#
_symmetry.space_group_name_H-M   'P 1'
#
loop_
_entity.id
_entity.type
_entity.pdbx_description
1 polymer ?
#
loop_
_entity_poly.entity_id
_entity_poly.type
_entity_poly.pdbx_seq_one_letter_code
_entity_poly.pdbx_strand_id
1 'polypeptide(L)'
;MTKSSTGELSQGQVVHSDLRTANGERLDTAYARADRYLHAMADKSGGRFYYADTRKRLTEVFTQIAKELREQYSLGYYPRNQEQEGKQRLIKVRVNVPGVVVRARKSYINKHSSSGTERQRMITGSLSGLAPYVRRG
;
A
#
# COMPACT_ATOMS: atom_id res chain seq x y z
N MET A 1 40.44 -33.58 -40.47
CA MET A 1 39.37 -33.97 -39.53
C MET A 1 39.94 -33.88 -38.13
N THR A 2 39.41 -33.21 -37.10
CA THR A 2 38.35 -32.21 -36.89
C THR A 2 38.69 -31.64 -35.51
N LYS A 3 38.71 -30.31 -35.37
CA LYS A 3 38.87 -29.62 -34.08
C LYS A 3 37.63 -29.85 -33.22
N SER A 4 37.80 -30.10 -31.92
CA SER A 4 36.74 -29.84 -30.94
C SER A 4 37.33 -29.11 -29.74
N SER A 5 37.13 -27.79 -29.80
CA SER A 5 37.33 -26.82 -28.74
C SER A 5 36.36 -27.13 -27.59
N THR A 6 36.87 -27.63 -26.47
CA THR A 6 36.11 -27.73 -25.22
C THR A 6 36.07 -26.33 -24.59
N GLY A 7 35.01 -25.59 -24.93
CA GLY A 7 34.73 -24.27 -24.38
C GLY A 7 34.35 -24.35 -22.90
N GLU A 8 35.00 -23.49 -22.13
CA GLU A 8 34.81 -23.27 -20.70
C GLU A 8 33.35 -22.89 -20.38
N LEU A 9 32.76 -23.57 -19.38
CA LEU A 9 31.47 -23.20 -18.84
C LEU A 9 31.64 -21.99 -17.90
N SER A 10 31.31 -20.81 -18.43
CA SER A 10 31.21 -19.56 -17.69
C SER A 10 30.12 -19.67 -16.61
N GLN A 11 30.59 -19.73 -15.37
CA GLN A 11 29.97 -19.24 -14.13
C GLN A 11 28.48 -18.87 -14.21
N GLY A 12 27.63 -19.76 -13.71
CA GLY A 12 26.59 -19.43 -12.73
C GLY A 12 25.62 -18.28 -13.03
N GLN A 13 25.03 -18.21 -14.22
CA GLN A 13 23.77 -17.49 -14.39
C GLN A 13 22.62 -18.42 -13.99
N VAL A 14 22.21 -18.36 -12.73
CA VAL A 14 21.06 -19.14 -12.23
C VAL A 14 19.80 -18.54 -12.84
N VAL A 15 19.33 -19.11 -13.93
CA VAL A 15 18.08 -18.70 -14.59
C VAL A 15 16.93 -19.13 -13.67
N HIS A 16 16.35 -18.22 -12.89
CA HIS A 16 15.16 -18.48 -12.06
C HIS A 16 13.88 -18.71 -12.90
N SER A 17 14.00 -18.86 -14.22
CA SER A 17 12.92 -18.92 -15.19
C SER A 17 12.01 -20.14 -15.07
N ASP A 18 12.48 -21.19 -14.39
CA ASP A 18 11.74 -22.46 -14.28
C ASP A 18 11.00 -22.60 -12.95
N LEU A 19 11.25 -21.68 -12.00
CA LEU A 19 10.50 -21.64 -10.76
C LEU A 19 9.08 -21.19 -11.05
N ARG A 20 8.11 -21.90 -10.47
CA ARG A 20 6.69 -21.62 -10.62
C ARG A 20 6.07 -21.28 -9.27
N THR A 21 5.12 -20.37 -9.27
CA THR A 21 4.26 -20.10 -8.11
C THR A 21 3.27 -21.27 -7.91
N ALA A 22 2.62 -21.35 -6.75
CA ALA A 22 1.68 -22.43 -6.38
C ALA A 22 0.53 -22.63 -7.39
N ASN A 23 0.18 -21.60 -8.14
CA ASN A 23 -0.82 -21.61 -9.22
C ASN A 23 -0.25 -21.94 -10.61
N GLY A 24 1.00 -22.39 -10.72
CA GLY A 24 1.63 -22.84 -11.97
C GLY A 24 2.14 -21.74 -12.90
N GLU A 25 1.95 -20.46 -12.53
CA GLU A 25 2.53 -19.31 -13.23
C GLU A 25 4.06 -19.26 -13.04
N ARG A 26 4.78 -18.71 -14.02
CA ARG A 26 6.23 -18.55 -13.94
C ARG A 26 6.59 -17.43 -12.95
N LEU A 27 7.66 -17.63 -12.19
CA LEU A 27 8.06 -16.73 -11.13
C LEU A 27 8.43 -15.33 -11.66
N ASP A 28 9.08 -15.27 -12.83
CA ASP A 28 9.42 -14.03 -13.53
C ASP A 28 8.17 -13.18 -13.87
N THR A 29 7.13 -13.81 -14.42
CA THR A 29 5.89 -13.11 -14.77
C THR A 29 5.12 -12.66 -13.53
N ALA A 30 5.11 -13.48 -12.48
CA ALA A 30 4.48 -13.16 -11.21
C ALA A 30 5.16 -11.94 -10.55
N TYR A 31 6.49 -11.90 -10.49
CA TYR A 31 7.24 -10.76 -9.97
C TYR A 31 7.01 -9.49 -10.80
N ALA A 32 7.07 -9.57 -12.14
CA ALA A 32 6.82 -8.42 -13.00
C ALA A 32 5.39 -7.85 -12.84
N ARG A 33 4.40 -8.69 -12.52
CA ARG A 33 3.04 -8.23 -12.18
C ARG A 33 3.02 -7.56 -10.80
N ALA A 34 3.67 -8.16 -9.80
CA ALA A 34 3.76 -7.60 -8.46
C ALA A 34 4.45 -6.22 -8.46
N ASP A 35 5.55 -6.08 -9.18
CA ASP A 35 6.30 -4.82 -9.28
C ASP A 35 5.46 -3.70 -9.89
N ARG A 36 4.77 -3.98 -11.01
CA ARG A 36 3.86 -3.01 -11.63
C ARG A 36 2.74 -2.59 -10.68
N TYR A 37 2.19 -3.54 -9.93
CA TYR A 37 1.13 -3.26 -8.96
C TYR A 37 1.63 -2.39 -7.80
N LEU A 38 2.76 -2.74 -7.20
CA LEU A 38 3.36 -1.98 -6.10
C LEU A 38 3.80 -0.59 -6.54
N HIS A 39 4.36 -0.45 -7.74
CA HIS A 39 4.72 0.84 -8.32
C HIS A 39 3.49 1.73 -8.50
N ALA A 40 2.42 1.20 -9.08
CA ALA A 40 1.15 1.93 -9.24
C ALA A 40 0.53 2.33 -7.90
N MET A 41 0.68 1.52 -6.85
CA MET A 41 0.21 1.87 -5.51
C MET A 41 1.05 2.98 -4.87
N ALA A 42 2.37 2.90 -4.96
CA ALA A 42 3.26 3.96 -4.49
C ALA A 42 2.95 5.30 -5.18
N ASP A 43 2.73 5.28 -6.50
CA ASP A 43 2.37 6.47 -7.28
C ASP A 43 1.04 7.10 -6.88
N LYS A 44 0.07 6.27 -6.47
CA LYS A 44 -1.25 6.74 -6.02
C LYS A 44 -1.18 7.34 -4.62
N SER A 45 -0.39 6.75 -3.72
CA SER A 45 -0.21 7.26 -2.36
C SER A 45 0.74 8.46 -2.28
N GLY A 46 1.58 8.66 -3.30
CA GLY A 46 2.63 9.68 -3.31
C GLY A 46 3.95 9.19 -2.69
N GLY A 47 4.10 7.88 -2.48
CA GLY A 47 5.34 7.26 -2.00
C GLY A 47 6.32 6.92 -3.13
N ARG A 48 7.40 6.20 -2.78
CA ARG A 48 8.41 5.70 -3.72
C ARG A 48 8.44 4.19 -3.74
N PHE A 49 8.62 3.63 -4.94
CA PHE A 49 8.95 2.22 -5.13
C PHE A 49 10.47 2.05 -5.14
N TYR A 50 10.95 0.99 -4.48
CA TYR A 50 12.36 0.64 -4.43
C TYR A 50 12.52 -0.84 -4.76
N TYR A 51 13.43 -1.13 -5.69
CA TYR A 51 13.88 -2.50 -5.98
C TYR A 51 15.14 -2.78 -5.18
N ALA A 52 15.16 -3.86 -4.39
CA ALA A 52 16.27 -4.23 -3.52
C ALA A 52 16.55 -5.74 -3.62
N ASP A 53 17.13 -6.14 -4.74
CA ASP A 53 17.52 -7.51 -5.07
C ASP A 53 18.86 -7.94 -4.48
N THR A 54 19.69 -6.98 -4.07
CA THR A 54 21.02 -7.23 -3.51
C THR A 54 21.18 -6.57 -2.14
N ARG A 55 22.05 -7.15 -1.30
CA ARG A 55 22.36 -6.61 0.04
C ARG A 55 22.85 -5.16 -0.02
N LYS A 56 23.73 -4.85 -0.97
CA LYS A 56 24.23 -3.47 -1.18
C LYS A 56 23.07 -2.52 -1.49
N ARG A 57 22.19 -2.92 -2.40
CA ARG A 57 21.03 -2.10 -2.79
C ARG A 57 20.08 -1.89 -1.63
N LEU A 58 19.89 -2.90 -0.78
CA LEU A 58 19.06 -2.79 0.42
C LEU A 58 19.58 -1.71 1.37
N THR A 59 20.89 -1.69 1.66
CA THR A 59 21.51 -0.67 2.52
C THR A 59 21.36 0.74 1.93
N GLU A 60 21.53 0.90 0.62
CA GLU A 60 21.31 2.17 -0.08
C GLU A 60 19.86 2.63 0.04
N VAL A 61 18.90 1.73 -0.21
CA VAL A 61 17.46 2.01 -0.14
C VAL A 61 17.06 2.44 1.28
N PHE A 62 17.54 1.74 2.31
CA PHE A 62 17.26 2.13 3.70
C PHE A 62 17.80 3.52 4.02
N THR A 63 18.99 3.86 3.54
CA THR A 63 19.57 5.20 3.71
C THR A 63 18.70 6.27 3.06
N GLN A 64 18.17 6.00 1.86
CA GLN A 64 17.25 6.92 1.18
C GLN A 64 15.92 7.10 1.92
N ILE A 65 15.34 6.00 2.42
CA ILE A 65 14.11 6.04 3.23
C ILE A 65 14.33 6.87 4.50
N ALA A 66 15.43 6.64 5.22
CA ALA A 66 15.75 7.39 6.42
C ALA A 66 15.94 8.90 6.16
N LYS A 67 16.48 9.27 4.99
CA LYS A 67 16.56 10.68 4.56
C LYS A 67 15.17 11.25 4.28
N GLU A 68 14.33 10.53 3.55
CA GLU A 68 12.99 10.96 3.15
C GLU A 68 12.06 11.17 4.37
N LEU A 69 12.15 10.31 5.39
CA LEU A 69 11.36 10.46 6.62
C LEU A 69 11.61 11.78 7.36
N ARG A 70 12.79 12.40 7.19
CA ARG A 70 13.09 13.73 7.77
C ARG A 70 12.57 14.89 6.92
N GLU A 71 12.19 14.62 5.67
CA GLU A 71 11.79 15.61 4.67
C GLU A 71 10.28 15.53 4.36
N GLN A 72 9.52 14.75 5.14
CA GLN A 72 8.08 14.56 4.97
C GLN A 72 7.29 15.59 5.77
N TYR A 73 6.32 16.23 5.10
CA TYR A 73 5.42 17.23 5.69
C TYR A 73 3.97 16.77 5.60
N SER A 74 3.15 17.10 6.62
CA SER A 74 1.70 16.91 6.60
C SER A 74 1.00 18.22 6.25
N LEU A 75 0.06 18.17 5.30
CA LEU A 75 -0.69 19.34 4.83
C LEU A 75 -2.21 19.09 4.99
N GLY A 76 -2.88 20.00 5.71
CA GLY A 76 -4.34 20.03 5.79
C GLY A 76 -4.94 20.82 4.61
N TYR A 77 -5.97 20.26 3.97
CA TYR A 77 -6.70 20.93 2.89
C TYR A 77 -8.21 20.72 3.08
N TYR A 78 -8.96 21.81 3.13
CA TYR A 78 -10.41 21.82 3.19
C TYR A 78 -10.97 22.32 1.85
N PRO A 79 -11.68 21.48 1.07
CA PRO A 79 -12.24 21.90 -0.20
C PRO A 79 -13.39 22.89 0.02
N ARG A 80 -13.44 23.97 -0.78
CA ARG A 80 -14.53 24.98 -0.69
C ARG A 80 -15.89 24.44 -1.12
N ASN A 81 -15.92 23.55 -2.12
CA ASN A 81 -17.14 22.93 -2.60
C ASN A 81 -17.15 21.47 -2.17
N GLN A 82 -18.08 21.07 -1.30
CA GLN A 82 -18.28 19.68 -0.95
C GLN A 82 -18.97 18.98 -2.12
N GLU A 83 -18.23 18.14 -2.84
CA GLU A 83 -18.79 17.34 -3.92
C GLU A 83 -19.60 16.16 -3.37
N GLN A 84 -20.57 15.71 -4.16
CA GLN A 84 -21.35 14.50 -3.89
C GLN A 84 -20.46 13.30 -3.52
N GLU A 85 -21.00 12.44 -2.67
CA GLU A 85 -20.33 11.26 -2.16
C GLU A 85 -19.77 10.35 -3.27
N GLY A 86 -18.69 9.64 -2.96
CA GLY A 86 -18.07 8.68 -3.86
C GLY A 86 -17.24 9.29 -4.99
N LYS A 87 -17.29 10.61 -5.20
CA LYS A 87 -16.50 11.26 -6.24
C LYS A 87 -15.02 11.30 -5.87
N GLN A 88 -14.18 10.99 -6.86
CA GLN A 88 -12.74 11.14 -6.77
C GLN A 88 -12.36 12.60 -6.99
N ARG A 89 -11.64 13.19 -6.03
CA ARG A 89 -11.13 14.54 -6.14
C ARG A 89 -9.63 14.54 -6.35
N LEU A 90 -9.16 15.22 -7.40
CA LEU A 90 -7.75 15.41 -7.69
C LEU A 90 -7.14 16.47 -6.77
N ILE A 91 -5.90 16.25 -6.34
CA ILE A 91 -5.09 17.18 -5.55
C ILE A 91 -3.82 17.49 -6.35
N LYS A 92 -3.44 18.77 -6.40
CA LYS A 92 -2.17 19.22 -6.97
C LYS A 92 -1.45 20.11 -5.97
N VAL A 93 -0.29 19.65 -5.51
CA VAL A 93 0.61 20.43 -4.65
C VAL A 93 1.61 21.16 -5.53
N ARG A 94 1.81 22.46 -5.27
CA ARG A 94 2.83 23.29 -5.91
C ARG A 94 3.65 23.96 -4.82
N VAL A 95 4.95 24.07 -5.05
CA VAL A 95 5.89 24.74 -4.14
C VAL A 95 6.63 25.82 -4.91
N ASN A 96 7.03 26.88 -4.22
CA ASN A 96 7.76 28.01 -4.80
C ASN A 96 9.26 27.94 -4.45
N VAL A 97 9.85 26.75 -4.57
CA VAL A 97 11.28 26.51 -4.30
C VAL A 97 11.87 25.87 -5.55
N PRO A 98 12.98 26.39 -6.10
CA PRO A 98 13.63 25.79 -7.24
C PRO A 98 14.35 24.49 -6.86
N GLY A 99 14.45 23.54 -7.80
CA GLY A 99 15.26 22.33 -7.63
C GLY A 99 14.66 21.22 -6.76
N VAL A 100 13.40 21.33 -6.33
CA VAL A 100 12.74 20.30 -5.51
C VAL A 100 11.77 19.46 -6.33
N VAL A 101 11.70 18.16 -6.00
CA VAL A 101 10.71 17.24 -6.56
C VAL A 101 9.61 17.04 -5.54
N VAL A 102 8.41 17.52 -5.85
CA VAL A 102 7.24 17.35 -4.99
C VAL A 102 6.61 15.98 -5.22
N ARG A 103 6.48 15.21 -4.15
CA ARG A 103 5.69 13.97 -4.12
C ARG A 103 4.53 14.13 -3.15
N ALA A 104 3.32 13.84 -3.65
CA ALA A 104 2.10 13.95 -2.88
C ALA A 104 1.06 13.00 -3.43
N ARG A 105 0.09 12.65 -2.58
CA ARG A 105 -1.10 11.90 -2.99
C ARG A 105 -1.86 12.66 -4.08
N LYS A 106 -2.17 11.99 -5.18
CA LYS A 106 -2.78 12.60 -6.38
C LYS A 106 -4.29 12.83 -6.25
N SER A 107 -4.97 12.06 -5.41
CA SER A 107 -6.42 12.15 -5.24
C SER A 107 -6.93 11.44 -3.99
N TYR A 108 -8.14 11.79 -3.55
CA TYR A 108 -8.91 11.07 -2.54
C TYR A 108 -10.34 10.83 -3.02
N ILE A 109 -11.05 9.91 -2.36
CA ILE A 109 -12.48 9.65 -2.59
C ILE A 109 -13.23 10.27 -1.43
N ASN A 110 -14.27 11.06 -1.72
CA ASN A 110 -15.12 11.62 -0.69
C ASN A 110 -16.00 10.49 -0.12
N LYS A 111 -15.71 10.01 1.10
CA LYS A 111 -16.57 9.06 1.81
C LYS A 111 -17.49 9.86 2.72
N HIS A 112 -18.79 9.75 2.54
CA HIS A 112 -19.69 10.13 3.62
C HIS A 112 -19.54 9.10 4.73
N SER A 113 -19.40 9.56 5.97
CA SER A 113 -19.64 8.68 7.09
C SER A 113 -21.08 8.19 6.94
N SER A 114 -21.30 6.92 6.64
CA SER A 114 -22.61 6.31 6.85
C SER A 114 -22.88 6.42 8.35
N SER A 115 -23.48 7.52 8.78
CA SER A 115 -24.02 7.67 10.12
C SER A 115 -25.00 6.52 10.26
N GLY A 116 -24.64 5.55 11.09
CA GLY A 116 -25.42 4.35 11.36
C GLY A 116 -26.83 4.76 11.75
N THR A 117 -27.74 4.72 10.77
CA THR A 117 -29.17 4.70 11.04
C THR A 117 -29.49 3.24 11.31
N GLU A 118 -29.13 2.78 12.49
CA GLU A 118 -29.69 1.57 13.08
C GLU A 118 -31.13 1.87 13.49
N ARG A 119 -31.99 1.98 12.47
CA ARG A 119 -33.44 1.92 12.60
C ARG A 119 -33.85 0.50 12.30
N GLN A 120 -33.64 -0.45 13.21
CA GLN A 120 -34.56 -1.58 13.40
C GLN A 120 -34.12 -2.57 14.50
N ARG A 121 -34.96 -2.63 15.53
CA ARG A 121 -35.29 -3.79 16.38
C ARG A 121 -34.33 -4.16 17.53
N MET A 122 -34.32 -3.33 18.57
CA MET A 122 -34.21 -3.82 19.96
C MET A 122 -35.62 -3.97 20.53
N ILE A 123 -36.19 -5.16 20.41
CA ILE A 123 -37.30 -5.58 21.26
C ILE A 123 -36.64 -5.88 22.60
N THR A 124 -36.74 -4.96 23.56
CA THR A 124 -36.25 -5.17 24.93
C THR A 124 -37.04 -6.31 25.56
N GLY A 125 -36.48 -7.51 25.52
CA GLY A 125 -36.89 -8.65 26.33
C GLY A 125 -35.79 -8.98 27.32
N SER A 126 -35.82 -8.38 28.50
CA SER A 126 -35.02 -8.83 29.64
C SER A 126 -35.97 -9.48 30.65
N LEU A 127 -35.97 -10.81 30.68
CA LEU A 127 -36.55 -11.63 31.74
C LEU A 127 -35.88 -11.26 33.07
N SER A 128 -36.57 -10.50 33.92
CA SER A 128 -36.15 -10.25 35.29
C SER A 128 -36.26 -11.55 36.09
N GLY A 129 -35.12 -12.20 36.29
CA GLY A 129 -34.95 -13.32 37.22
C GLY A 129 -35.20 -12.90 38.68
N LEU A 130 -35.69 -13.89 39.42
CA LEU A 130 -36.25 -13.82 40.76
C LEU A 130 -35.22 -13.59 41.89
N ALA A 131 -35.68 -12.85 42.92
CA ALA A 131 -35.36 -12.94 44.37
C ALA A 131 -34.01 -12.36 44.89
N PRO A 132 -33.90 -11.93 46.17
CA PRO A 132 -34.77 -12.24 47.31
C PRO A 132 -35.35 -11.08 48.14
N TYR A 133 -36.39 -11.50 48.84
CA TYR A 133 -37.17 -10.93 49.93
C TYR A 133 -36.33 -10.27 51.05
N VAL A 134 -36.67 -9.02 51.44
CA VAL A 134 -36.25 -8.43 52.72
C VAL A 134 -37.50 -8.11 53.54
N ARG A 135 -37.68 -8.89 54.61
CA ARG A 135 -38.73 -8.74 55.61
C ARG A 135 -38.33 -7.64 56.60
N ARG A 136 -39.20 -6.65 56.80
CA ARG A 136 -39.10 -5.67 57.89
C ARG A 136 -39.18 -6.36 59.26
N GLY A 137 -38.28 -5.96 60.16
CA GLY A 137 -38.46 -5.90 61.60
C GLY A 137 -38.17 -4.47 62.02
#